data_AF-A0A963GNS0-F1
#
_entry.id   AF-A0A963GNS0-F1
#
_cell.length_a   1.000
_cell.length_b   1.000
_cell.length_c   1.000
_cell.angle_alpha   90.00
_cell.angle_beta   90.00
_cell.angle_gamma   90.00
#
_symmetry.space_group_name_H-M   'P 1'
#
loop_
_entity.id
_entity.type
_entity.pdbx_description
1 polymer ?
#
loop_
_entity_poly.entity_id
_entity_poly.type
_entity_poly.pdbx_seq_one_letter_code
_entity_poly.pdbx_strand_id
1 'polypeptide(L)' 'DGGPLIVQARVPLLPDDDPDILAARVLKQEHRLYPQAIRWFAEGRLKLEDGQVWFDGKPLMEPLRLEDCAA' A
#
# COMPACT_ATOMS: atom_id res chain seq x y z
N ASP A 1 -11.33 -6.55 6.31
CA ASP A 1 -10.59 -6.93 5.10
C ASP A 1 -11.48 -7.72 4.16
N GLY A 2 -11.60 -7.26 2.92
CA GLY A 2 -12.53 -7.88 1.96
C GLY A 2 -12.65 -7.10 0.63
N GLY A 3 -12.20 -5.84 0.61
CA GLY A 3 -12.00 -5.10 -0.63
C GLY A 3 -10.69 -5.46 -1.34
N PRO A 4 -10.55 -5.09 -2.62
CA PRO A 4 -9.34 -5.33 -3.40
C PRO A 4 -8.14 -4.56 -2.83
N LEU A 5 -6.97 -5.19 -2.87
CA LEU A 5 -5.73 -4.61 -2.38
C LEU A 5 -5.16 -3.61 -3.39
N ILE A 6 -4.75 -2.44 -2.90
CA ILE A 6 -4.23 -1.35 -3.75
C ILE A 6 -2.71 -1.32 -3.72
N VAL A 7 -2.15 -1.19 -2.52
CA VAL A 7 -0.72 -1.04 -2.29
C VAL A 7 -0.34 -1.69 -0.96
N GLN A 8 0.84 -2.28 -0.90
CA GLN A 8 1.39 -2.94 0.27
C GLN A 8 2.85 -2.55 0.47
N ALA A 9 3.33 -2.70 1.70
CA ALA A 9 4.74 -2.60 2.05
C ALA A 9 5.12 -3.82 2.88
N ARG A 10 6.35 -4.29 2.71
CA ARG A 10 6.89 -5.39 3.51
C ARG A 10 7.69 -4.82 4.67
N VAL A 11 7.58 -5.51 5.80
CA VAL A 11 8.29 -5.15 7.02
C VAL A 11 9.07 -6.40 7.45
N PRO A 12 10.40 -6.33 7.59
CA PRO A 12 11.17 -7.46 8.06
C PRO A 12 10.85 -7.73 9.53
N LEU A 13 10.88 -9.00 9.93
CA LEU A 13 10.88 -9.42 11.32
C LEU A 13 12.32 -9.73 11.72
N LEU A 14 12.77 -9.15 12.83
CA LEU A 14 14.13 -9.26 13.34
C LEU A 14 14.15 -10.12 14.62
N PRO A 15 15.28 -10.77 14.95
CA PRO A 15 15.38 -11.68 16.10
C PRO A 15 14.99 -11.04 17.45
N ASP A 16 15.26 -9.74 17.61
CA ASP A 16 15.00 -8.99 18.85
C ASP A 16 13.70 -8.18 18.79
N ASP A 17 12.82 -8.45 17.81
CA ASP A 17 11.52 -7.78 17.75
C ASP A 17 10.59 -8.27 18.87
N ASP A 18 10.00 -7.32 19.57
CA ASP A 18 8.76 -7.52 20.31
C ASP A 18 7.57 -6.95 19.49
N PRO A 19 6.32 -7.21 19.91
CA PRO A 19 5.14 -6.69 19.20
C PRO A 19 5.13 -5.16 19.05
N ASP A 20 5.66 -4.41 20.01
CA ASP A 20 5.67 -2.95 19.98
C ASP A 20 6.70 -2.41 18.98
N ILE A 21 7.89 -3.02 18.92
CA ILE A 21 8.94 -2.71 17.94
C ILE A 21 8.44 -3.03 16.53
N LEU A 22 7.81 -4.18 16.34
CA LEU A 22 7.23 -4.56 15.05
C LEU A 22 6.10 -3.60 14.64
N ALA A 23 5.18 -3.28 15.56
CA ALA A 23 4.10 -2.35 15.30
C ALA A 23 4.62 -0.95 14.93
N ALA A 24 5.64 -0.44 15.63
CA ALA A 24 6.28 0.82 15.29
C ALA A 24 6.91 0.80 13.89
N ARG A 25 7.44 -0.34 13.44
CA ARG A 25 7.98 -0.51 12.09
C ARG A 25 6.87 -0.56 11.03
N VAL A 26 5.75 -1.22 11.32
CA VAL A 26 4.54 -1.22 10.46
C VAL A 26 3.96 0.19 10.34
N LEU A 27 3.79 0.91 11.45
CA LEU A 27 3.23 2.26 11.47
C LEU A 27 4.03 3.25 10.61
N LYS A 28 5.37 3.11 10.58
CA LYS A 28 6.21 3.90 9.67
C LYS A 28 5.90 3.64 8.19
N GLN A 29 5.53 2.42 7.82
CA GLN A 29 5.09 2.13 6.45
C GLN A 29 3.67 2.64 6.20
N GLU A 30 2.76 2.54 7.17
CA GLU A 30 1.39 3.08 7.04
C GLU A 30 1.39 4.59 6.80
N HIS A 31 2.23 5.34 7.51
CA HIS A 31 2.42 6.78 7.30
C HIS A 31 2.94 7.15 5.90
N ARG A 32 3.48 6.19 5.15
CA ARG A 32 3.89 6.37 3.74
C ARG A 32 2.83 5.87 2.78
N LEU A 33 2.31 4.66 3.02
CA LEU A 33 1.29 4.00 2.20
C LEU A 33 0.02 4.82 2.08
N TYR A 34 -0.51 5.27 3.22
CA TYR A 34 -1.84 5.86 3.27
C TYR A 34 -1.90 7.22 2.54
N PRO A 35 -0.98 8.17 2.78
CA PRO A 35 -0.95 9.40 2.01
C PRO A 35 -0.66 9.18 0.52
N GLN A 36 0.15 8.18 0.17
CA GLN A 36 0.46 7.89 -1.22
C GLN A 36 -0.76 7.35 -1.98
N ALA A 37 -1.53 6.44 -1.39
CA ALA A 37 -2.78 5.96 -1.95
C ALA A 37 -3.80 7.10 -2.14
N ILE A 38 -3.92 7.98 -1.15
CA ILE A 38 -4.78 9.18 -1.24
C ILE A 38 -4.32 10.09 -2.38
N ARG A 39 -3.01 10.31 -2.53
CA ARG A 39 -2.47 11.12 -3.63
C ARG A 39 -2.84 10.55 -4.98
N TRP A 40 -2.62 9.24 -5.20
CA TRP A 40 -2.98 8.60 -6.47
C TRP A 40 -4.47 8.67 -6.76
N PHE A 41 -5.30 8.57 -5.73
CA PHE A 41 -6.74 8.75 -5.88
C PHE A 41 -7.09 10.19 -6.28
N ALA A 42 -6.51 11.19 -5.60
CA ALA A 42 -6.73 12.60 -5.89
C ALA A 42 -6.22 13.01 -7.29
N GLU A 43 -5.15 12.38 -7.77
CA GLU A 43 -4.61 12.55 -9.12
C GLU A 43 -5.42 11.79 -10.19
N GLY A 44 -6.44 11.01 -9.81
CA GLY A 44 -7.25 10.21 -10.73
C GLY A 44 -6.52 8.99 -11.32
N ARG A 45 -5.32 8.69 -10.80
CA ARG A 45 -4.49 7.54 -11.20
C ARG A 45 -5.03 6.23 -10.64
N LEU A 46 -5.61 6.28 -9.45
CA LEU A 46 -6.21 5.15 -8.76
C LEU A 46 -7.75 5.23 -8.86
N LYS A 47 -8.39 4.17 -9.37
CA LYS A 47 -9.84 4.06 -9.49
C LYS A 47 -10.34 2.70 -9.04
N LEU A 48 -11.60 2.65 -8.60
CA LEU A 48 -12.33 1.42 -8.31
C LEU A 48 -13.55 1.38 -9.23
N GLU A 49 -13.58 0.44 -10.16
CA GLU A 49 -14.66 0.27 -11.13
C GLU A 49 -15.07 -1.20 -11.15
N ASP A 50 -16.37 -1.49 -10.95
CA ASP A 50 -16.93 -2.85 -10.90
C ASP A 50 -16.22 -3.81 -9.92
N GLY A 51 -15.70 -3.29 -8.80
CA GLY A 51 -14.95 -4.05 -7.81
C GLY A 51 -13.49 -4.36 -8.20
N GLN A 52 -13.06 -3.91 -9.38
CA GLN A 52 -11.67 -4.01 -9.86
C GLN A 52 -10.94 -2.69 -9.58
N VAL A 53 -9.72 -2.78 -9.04
CA VAL A 53 -8.85 -1.61 -8.89
C VAL A 53 -8.08 -1.37 -10.18
N TRP A 54 -8.05 -0.12 -10.60
CA TRP A 54 -7.30 0.36 -11.75
C TRP A 54 -6.25 1.36 -11.29
N PHE A 55 -5.04 1.24 -11.84
CA PHE A 55 -3.93 2.14 -11.61
C PHE A 55 -3.30 2.57 -12.93
N ASP A 56 -3.19 3.87 -13.18
CA ASP A 56 -2.68 4.46 -14.44
C ASP A 56 -3.32 3.84 -15.70
N GLY A 57 -4.64 3.58 -15.63
CA GLY A 57 -5.43 3.02 -16.72
C GLY A 57 -5.26 1.51 -16.94
N LYS A 58 -4.59 0.79 -16.02
CA LYS A 58 -4.42 -0.66 -16.07
C LYS A 58 -5.09 -1.33 -14.87
N PRO A 59 -5.74 -2.50 -15.04
CA PRO A 59 -6.28 -3.23 -13.90
C PRO A 59 -5.12 -3.78 -13.05
N LEU A 60 -5.19 -3.60 -11.74
CA LEU A 60 -4.26 -4.21 -10.79
C LEU A 60 -4.66 -5.67 -10.56
N MET A 61 -3.80 -6.58 -11.02
CA MET A 61 -3.92 -8.03 -10.75
C MET A 61 -3.26 -8.42 -9.43
N GLU A 62 -2.27 -7.63 -9.02
CA GLU A 62 -1.54 -7.76 -7.77
C GLU A 62 -1.41 -6.37 -7.12
N PRO A 63 -1.34 -6.28 -5.79
CA PRO A 63 -1.14 -4.99 -5.13
C PRO A 63 0.21 -4.39 -5.49
N LEU A 64 0.22 -3.06 -5.67
CA LEU A 64 1.46 -2.30 -5.85
C LEU A 64 2.35 -2.45 -4.62
N ARG A 65 3.67 -2.39 -4.81
CA ARG A 65 4.63 -2.36 -3.71
C ARG A 65 5.17 -0.96 -3.55
N LEU A 66 5.10 -0.42 -2.33
CA LEU A 66 5.56 0.94 -2.03
C LEU A 66 7.05 1.15 -2.39
N GLU A 67 7.86 0.11 -2.25
CA GLU A 67 9.29 0.08 -2.58
C GLU A 67 9.57 0.14 -4.10
N ASP A 68 8.64 -0.30 -4.94
CA ASP A 68 8.76 -0.28 -6.40
C ASP A 68 8.14 0.98 -7.03
N CYS A 69 7.29 1.69 -6.27
CA CYS A 69 6.64 2.92 -6.68
C CYS A 69 7.53 4.17 -6.53
N ALA A 70 8.84 4.04 -6.75
CA ALA A 70 9.83 5.11 -6.60
C ALA A 70 9.30 6.46 -7.12
N ALA A 71 9.48 7.49 -6.29
CA ALA A 71 8.93 8.84 -6.40
C ALA A 71 9.09 9.50 -7.77
#